data_AF-A0A973FJE0-F1
#
_entry.id   AF-A0A973FJE0-F1
#
_cell.length_a   1.000
_cell.length_b   1.000
_cell.length_c   1.000
_cell.angle_alpha   90.00
_cell.angle_beta   90.00
_cell.angle_gamma   90.00
#
_symmetry.space_group_name_H-M   'P 1'
#
loop_
_entity.id
_entity.type
_entity.pdbx_description
1 polymer ?
#
loop_
_entity_poly.entity_id
_entity_poly.type
_entity_poly.pdbx_seq_one_letter_code
_entity_poly.pdbx_strand_id
1 'polypeptide(L)'
;MQAAMRWVVALAVLGILSGMAGQPALAKEPAGPKSKGETKAAPSGALPANLSIVNKWDGDYPVSALKKLPRGQQKTPAGYIGDKTTFADVWKTFKPGEKVPKVDFNKNLVVFTRNVKFYNRKAITKVTLLDGILEVQGIETMTSVPVTDKVALAMAEVPRQGVKTLRAGDKFIPVK
;
A
#
# COMPACT_ATOMS: atom_id res chain seq x y z
N MET A 1 42.04 35.87 8.93
CA MET A 1 42.07 36.48 7.58
C MET A 1 42.50 35.41 6.59
N GLN A 2 41.83 35.37 5.45
CA GLN A 2 41.79 34.27 4.48
C GLN A 2 43.16 33.96 3.85
N ALA A 3 43.42 32.67 3.66
CA ALA A 3 44.53 32.18 2.86
C ALA A 3 44.04 31.10 1.88
N ALA A 4 44.76 31.01 0.77
CA ALA A 4 44.76 29.98 -0.27
C ALA A 4 43.61 30.06 -1.29
N MET A 5 43.79 30.81 -2.39
CA MET A 5 44.61 30.48 -3.58
C MET A 5 43.91 29.45 -4.47
N ARG A 6 43.30 29.97 -5.55
CA ARG A 6 42.79 29.23 -6.69
C ARG A 6 43.92 28.95 -7.69
N TRP A 7 43.71 27.86 -8.44
CA TRP A 7 44.16 27.53 -9.80
C TRP A 7 45.08 26.32 -9.95
N VAL A 8 44.71 25.49 -10.94
CA VAL A 8 45.51 24.80 -11.99
C VAL A 8 45.03 23.34 -12.16
N VAL A 9 44.79 22.71 -13.34
CA VAL A 9 44.72 23.08 -14.77
C VAL A 9 44.08 21.89 -15.52
N ALA A 10 43.38 22.23 -16.63
CA ALA A 10 43.08 21.54 -17.89
C ALA A 10 43.06 20.01 -18.06
N LEU A 11 42.09 19.57 -18.86
CA LEU A 11 42.41 18.85 -20.10
C LEU A 11 41.52 19.37 -21.25
N ALA A 12 42.19 19.95 -22.24
CA ALA A 12 41.64 20.29 -23.54
C ALA A 12 41.99 19.16 -24.52
N VAL A 13 41.04 18.76 -25.35
CA VAL A 13 41.33 18.14 -26.65
C VAL A 13 40.48 18.86 -27.69
N LEU A 14 41.16 19.63 -28.53
CA LEU A 14 40.65 20.18 -29.78
C LEU A 14 40.77 19.11 -30.86
N GLY A 15 39.73 18.97 -31.68
CA GLY A 15 39.75 18.30 -32.98
C GLY A 15 38.89 19.10 -33.95
N ILE A 16 39.55 19.77 -34.89
CA ILE A 16 39.02 20.69 -35.91
C ILE A 16 38.48 19.88 -37.09
N LEU A 17 37.39 20.33 -37.74
CA LEU A 17 37.29 20.48 -39.21
C LEU A 17 35.95 21.11 -39.65
N SER A 18 36.09 22.31 -40.23
CA SER A 18 35.38 22.95 -41.34
C SER A 18 33.93 22.57 -41.67
N GLY A 19 33.07 23.59 -41.76
CA GLY A 19 32.00 23.59 -42.75
C GLY A 19 30.69 24.29 -42.35
N MET A 20 30.46 25.42 -43.01
CA MET A 20 29.15 25.98 -43.36
C MET A 20 28.32 26.72 -42.30
N ALA A 21 28.09 27.99 -42.62
CA ALA A 21 27.04 28.82 -42.07
C ALA A 21 25.68 28.15 -42.27
N GLY A 22 24.94 27.98 -41.18
CA GLY A 22 23.55 27.56 -41.16
C GLY A 22 22.91 28.05 -39.87
N GLN A 23 21.87 28.86 -39.97
CA GLN A 23 21.07 29.31 -38.83
C GLN A 23 20.55 28.09 -38.04
N PRO A 24 20.61 28.06 -36.70
CA PRO A 24 19.78 27.13 -35.95
C PRO A 24 18.35 27.68 -35.95
N ALA A 25 17.48 26.96 -36.66
CA ALA A 25 16.04 27.10 -36.58
C ALA A 25 15.59 26.98 -35.12
N LEU A 26 14.80 27.95 -34.69
CA LEU A 26 14.16 28.00 -33.38
C LEU A 26 13.10 26.87 -33.33
N ALA A 27 13.50 25.70 -32.84
CA ALA A 27 12.59 24.60 -32.59
C ALA A 27 11.63 25.00 -31.46
N LYS A 28 10.38 25.27 -31.82
CA LYS A 28 9.26 25.43 -30.89
C LYS A 28 8.99 24.06 -30.27
N GLU A 29 9.32 23.89 -28.99
CA GLU A 29 8.90 22.72 -28.20
C GLU A 29 7.37 22.55 -28.29
N PRO A 30 6.86 21.34 -28.62
CA PRO A 30 5.43 21.08 -28.54
C PRO A 30 5.02 21.08 -27.07
N ALA A 31 4.11 21.99 -26.72
CA ALA A 31 3.46 22.02 -25.42
C ALA A 31 2.84 20.64 -25.11
N GLY A 32 3.30 20.02 -24.03
CA GLY A 32 2.73 18.76 -23.53
C GLY A 32 1.21 18.89 -23.25
N PRO A 33 0.45 17.80 -23.40
CA PRO A 33 -1.00 17.84 -23.25
C PRO A 33 -1.38 18.21 -21.81
N LYS A 34 -2.18 19.27 -21.68
CA LYS A 34 -2.91 19.63 -20.46
C LYS A 34 -3.86 18.49 -20.10
N SER A 35 -3.41 17.55 -19.26
CA SER A 35 -4.29 16.57 -18.63
C SER A 35 -4.94 17.19 -17.40
N LYS A 36 -6.18 17.63 -17.57
CA LYS A 36 -7.13 17.89 -16.49
C LYS A 36 -7.47 16.55 -15.85
N GLY A 37 -6.99 16.35 -14.63
CA GLY A 37 -7.36 15.25 -13.76
C GLY A 37 -6.86 15.57 -12.37
N GLU A 38 -7.69 16.26 -11.59
CA GLU A 38 -7.44 16.58 -10.19
C GLU A 38 -7.17 15.29 -9.40
N THR A 39 -5.91 14.93 -9.25
CA THR A 39 -5.50 14.14 -8.09
C THR A 39 -5.55 15.12 -6.94
N LYS A 40 -6.64 15.10 -6.17
CA LYS A 40 -6.74 15.83 -4.90
C LYS A 40 -5.62 15.31 -4.00
N ALA A 41 -4.48 15.98 -4.05
CA ALA A 41 -3.40 15.79 -3.10
C ALA A 41 -4.00 15.99 -1.70
N ALA A 42 -3.72 15.06 -0.79
CA ALA A 42 -4.04 15.20 0.61
C ALA A 42 -3.44 16.53 1.12
N PRO A 43 -4.12 17.25 2.04
CA PRO A 43 -3.55 18.47 2.61
C PRO A 43 -2.19 18.16 3.25
N SER A 44 -1.20 18.93 2.83
CA SER A 44 0.19 18.79 3.25
C SER A 44 0.35 19.18 4.72
N GLY A 45 0.84 18.26 5.58
CA GLY A 45 1.39 18.59 6.90
C GLY A 45 0.97 17.72 8.09
N ALA A 46 -0.10 16.93 8.00
CA ALA A 46 -0.53 16.06 9.11
C ALA A 46 0.25 14.72 9.11
N LEU A 47 0.76 14.32 10.28
CA LEU A 47 1.40 13.02 10.45
C LEU A 47 0.33 11.92 10.63
N PRO A 48 0.52 10.72 10.06
CA PRO A 48 -0.39 9.61 10.29
C PRO A 48 -0.47 9.22 11.77
N ALA A 49 -1.68 9.15 12.32
CA ALA A 49 -1.91 8.69 13.68
C ALA A 49 -1.80 7.16 13.73
N ASN A 50 -1.07 6.62 14.71
CA ASN A 50 -1.03 5.18 14.94
C ASN A 50 -2.33 4.71 15.60
N LEU A 51 -3.00 3.73 15.01
CA LEU A 51 -4.14 3.08 15.64
C LEU A 51 -3.67 1.88 16.47
N SER A 52 -4.25 1.74 17.65
CA SER A 52 -4.04 0.59 18.53
C SER A 52 -4.56 -0.68 17.87
N ILE A 53 -3.71 -1.71 17.78
CA ILE A 53 -4.14 -3.06 17.38
C ILE A 53 -4.62 -3.77 18.65
N VAL A 54 -5.92 -4.05 18.72
CA VAL A 54 -6.54 -4.68 19.89
C VAL A 54 -6.22 -6.18 19.92
N ASN A 55 -6.39 -6.82 18.77
CA ASN A 55 -6.10 -8.23 18.57
C ASN A 55 -5.44 -8.42 17.20
N LYS A 56 -4.61 -9.46 17.08
CA LYS A 56 -3.93 -9.82 15.83
C LYS A 56 -3.97 -11.33 15.60
N TRP A 57 -4.09 -11.74 14.35
CA TRP A 57 -4.09 -13.14 13.95
C TRP A 57 -3.44 -13.30 12.59
N ASP A 58 -2.64 -14.33 12.42
CA ASP A 58 -2.00 -14.67 11.14
C ASP A 58 -2.04 -16.19 10.91
N GLY A 59 -1.97 -16.58 9.63
CA GLY A 59 -2.01 -17.98 9.24
C GLY A 59 -2.33 -18.20 7.77
N ASP A 60 -2.55 -19.46 7.44
CA ASP A 60 -2.90 -19.87 6.08
C ASP A 60 -4.41 -19.69 5.84
N TYR A 61 -4.76 -19.23 4.63
CA TYR A 61 -6.13 -19.12 4.20
C TYR A 61 -6.29 -19.76 2.80
N PRO A 62 -7.26 -20.67 2.58
CA PRO A 62 -7.40 -21.37 1.31
C PRO A 62 -7.77 -20.43 0.15
N VAL A 63 -7.11 -20.61 -1.00
CA VAL A 63 -7.40 -19.88 -2.24
C VAL A 63 -8.84 -20.13 -2.69
N SER A 64 -9.33 -21.37 -2.54
CA SER A 64 -10.71 -21.76 -2.84
C SER A 64 -11.75 -20.99 -2.03
N ALA A 65 -11.37 -20.52 -0.83
CA ALA A 65 -12.25 -19.81 0.09
C ALA A 65 -12.13 -18.27 -0.01
N LEU A 66 -11.32 -17.73 -0.93
CA LEU A 66 -11.17 -16.28 -1.10
C LEU A 66 -12.49 -15.58 -1.44
N LYS A 67 -13.44 -16.31 -2.03
CA LYS A 67 -14.80 -15.82 -2.30
C LYS A 67 -15.60 -15.54 -1.03
N LYS A 68 -15.18 -16.05 0.14
CA LYS A 68 -15.79 -15.75 1.44
C LYS A 68 -15.31 -14.41 2.03
N LEU A 69 -14.20 -13.86 1.54
CA LEU A 69 -13.81 -12.49 1.90
C LEU A 69 -14.86 -11.50 1.37
N PRO A 70 -14.98 -10.33 2.03
CA PRO A 70 -15.93 -9.28 1.65
C PRO A 70 -15.92 -8.99 0.14
N ARG A 71 -17.13 -8.88 -0.44
CA ARG A 71 -17.31 -8.62 -1.88
C ARG A 71 -16.57 -7.34 -2.30
N GLY A 72 -15.96 -7.37 -3.47
CA GLY A 72 -15.13 -6.27 -3.99
C GLY A 72 -13.70 -6.23 -3.43
N GLN A 73 -13.39 -6.98 -2.37
CA GLN A 73 -12.08 -7.01 -1.71
C GLN A 73 -11.32 -8.34 -1.92
N GLN A 74 -11.92 -9.27 -2.67
CA GLN A 74 -11.41 -10.64 -2.84
C GLN A 74 -10.14 -10.74 -3.70
N LYS A 75 -9.85 -9.69 -4.47
CA LYS A 75 -8.67 -9.59 -5.36
C LYS A 75 -7.67 -8.53 -4.88
N THR A 76 -7.95 -7.86 -3.76
CA THR A 76 -7.08 -6.81 -3.23
C THR A 76 -6.08 -7.40 -2.22
N PRO A 77 -4.88 -6.83 -2.10
CA PRO A 77 -3.88 -7.29 -1.13
C PRO A 77 -4.28 -6.97 0.32
N ALA A 78 -5.20 -6.02 0.51
CA ALA A 78 -5.77 -5.68 1.81
C ALA A 78 -7.27 -5.46 1.72
N GLY A 79 -7.94 -5.52 2.86
CA GLY A 79 -9.37 -5.28 3.00
C GLY A 79 -9.79 -5.13 4.45
N TYR A 80 -11.10 -5.05 4.68
CA TYR A 80 -11.68 -5.04 6.02
C TYR A 80 -12.97 -5.87 6.07
N ILE A 81 -13.24 -6.42 7.25
CA ILE A 81 -14.49 -7.06 7.64
C ILE A 81 -15.18 -6.11 8.65
N GLY A 82 -16.40 -5.70 8.30
CA GLY A 82 -17.15 -4.69 9.06
C GLY A 82 -18.27 -5.25 9.92
N ASP A 83 -18.53 -6.56 9.89
CA ASP A 83 -19.64 -7.18 10.58
C ASP A 83 -19.31 -8.57 11.14
N LYS A 84 -20.08 -8.96 12.16
CA LYS A 84 -19.88 -10.20 12.91
C LYS A 84 -20.12 -11.46 12.07
N THR A 85 -21.09 -11.42 11.17
CA THR A 85 -21.50 -12.59 10.38
C THR A 85 -20.40 -12.96 9.40
N THR A 86 -19.92 -11.96 8.64
CA THR A 86 -18.80 -12.13 7.72
C THR A 86 -17.53 -12.57 8.45
N PHE A 87 -17.24 -11.99 9.62
CA PHE A 87 -16.07 -12.38 10.40
C PHE A 87 -16.12 -13.83 10.85
N ALA A 88 -17.27 -14.30 11.35
CA ALA A 88 -17.43 -15.68 11.78
C ALA A 88 -17.24 -16.67 10.61
N ASP A 89 -17.72 -16.35 9.42
CA ASP A 89 -17.60 -17.23 8.25
C ASP A 89 -16.18 -17.29 7.69
N VAL A 90 -15.47 -16.15 7.69
CA VAL A 90 -14.03 -16.11 7.38
C VAL A 90 -13.25 -16.88 8.44
N TRP A 91 -13.55 -16.67 9.74
CA TRP A 91 -12.85 -17.30 10.86
C TRP A 91 -12.91 -18.83 10.82
N LYS A 92 -14.08 -19.41 10.58
CA LYS A 92 -14.26 -20.87 10.47
C LYS A 92 -13.35 -21.51 9.41
N THR A 93 -13.02 -20.75 8.36
CA THR A 93 -12.11 -21.20 7.29
C THR A 93 -10.65 -20.95 7.68
N PHE A 94 -10.38 -19.81 8.31
CA PHE A 94 -9.04 -19.37 8.67
C PHE A 94 -8.43 -20.14 9.86
N LYS A 95 -9.24 -20.43 10.87
CA LYS A 95 -8.86 -21.14 12.10
C LYS A 95 -9.92 -22.21 12.41
N PRO A 96 -9.96 -23.31 11.62
CA PRO A 96 -10.95 -24.36 11.81
C PRO A 96 -10.81 -24.99 13.20
N GLY A 97 -11.94 -25.15 13.91
CA GLY A 97 -11.97 -25.70 15.27
C GLY A 97 -11.70 -24.68 16.39
N GLU A 98 -11.22 -23.47 16.06
CA GLU A 98 -11.04 -22.42 17.06
C GLU A 98 -12.32 -21.61 17.28
N LYS A 99 -12.53 -21.18 18.53
CA LYS A 99 -13.65 -20.30 18.89
C LYS A 99 -13.48 -18.94 18.21
N VAL A 100 -14.53 -18.46 17.56
CA VAL A 100 -14.55 -17.13 16.92
C VAL A 100 -14.29 -16.04 17.98
N PRO A 101 -13.29 -15.15 17.78
CA PRO A 101 -13.03 -14.04 18.68
C PRO A 101 -14.22 -13.09 18.79
N LYS A 102 -14.41 -12.52 19.98
CA LYS A 102 -15.47 -11.54 20.23
C LYS A 102 -14.96 -10.15 19.85
N VAL A 103 -15.41 -9.65 18.70
CA VAL A 103 -15.14 -8.29 18.21
C VAL A 103 -16.42 -7.45 18.34
N ASP A 104 -16.32 -6.23 18.86
CA ASP A 104 -17.42 -5.25 18.88
C ASP A 104 -17.39 -4.42 17.58
N PHE A 105 -18.12 -4.87 16.56
CA PHE A 105 -18.13 -4.23 15.24
C PHE A 105 -18.78 -2.83 15.20
N ASN A 106 -19.41 -2.39 16.30
CA ASN A 106 -19.87 -1.00 16.43
C ASN A 106 -18.70 -0.05 16.71
N LYS A 107 -17.65 -0.53 17.39
CA LYS A 107 -16.49 0.26 17.81
C LYS A 107 -15.25 -0.04 16.98
N ASN A 108 -15.14 -1.28 16.51
CA ASN A 108 -13.96 -1.81 15.85
C ASN A 108 -14.31 -2.38 14.48
N LEU A 109 -13.29 -2.61 13.67
CA LEU A 109 -13.34 -3.37 12.43
C LEU A 109 -12.13 -4.30 12.37
N VAL A 110 -12.22 -5.36 11.57
CA VAL A 110 -11.09 -6.25 11.36
C VAL A 110 -10.48 -5.92 9.99
N VAL A 111 -9.28 -5.37 9.97
CA VAL A 111 -8.50 -5.25 8.72
C VAL A 111 -7.80 -6.55 8.42
N PHE A 112 -7.56 -6.82 7.14
CA PHE A 112 -6.74 -7.94 6.72
C PHE A 112 -5.78 -7.58 5.60
N THR A 113 -4.67 -8.31 5.53
CA THR A 113 -3.72 -8.29 4.41
C THR A 113 -3.41 -9.72 3.98
N ARG A 114 -3.15 -9.91 2.69
CA ARG A 114 -2.83 -11.22 2.09
C ARG A 114 -1.79 -11.08 0.99
N ASN A 115 -1.18 -12.19 0.62
CA ASN A 115 -0.42 -12.21 -0.63
C ASN A 115 -1.35 -12.36 -1.84
N VAL A 116 -0.86 -11.89 -2.99
CA VAL A 116 -1.55 -11.98 -4.29
C VAL A 116 -0.68 -12.61 -5.38
N LYS A 117 0.62 -12.81 -5.13
CA LYS A 117 1.57 -13.37 -6.10
C LYS A 117 2.36 -14.55 -5.52
N PHE A 118 3.14 -14.29 -4.47
CA PHE A 118 3.99 -15.28 -3.81
C PHE A 118 3.50 -15.61 -2.41
N TYR A 119 3.61 -16.87 -1.99
CA TYR A 119 3.32 -17.28 -0.63
C TYR A 119 4.42 -16.76 0.29
N ASN A 120 4.09 -15.72 1.05
CA ASN A 120 4.99 -15.10 2.02
C ASN A 120 4.24 -14.96 3.34
N ARG A 121 4.70 -15.66 4.38
CA ARG A 121 4.13 -15.52 5.72
C ARG A 121 4.20 -14.06 6.12
N LYS A 122 3.10 -13.52 6.64
CA LYS A 122 3.00 -12.10 6.94
C LYS A 122 2.29 -11.85 8.25
N ALA A 123 2.65 -10.74 8.89
CA ALA A 123 2.02 -10.26 10.12
C ALA A 123 1.79 -8.75 10.00
N ILE A 124 0.64 -8.29 10.48
CA ILE A 124 0.36 -6.85 10.60
C ILE A 124 1.12 -6.32 11.82
N THR A 125 1.92 -5.28 11.62
CA THR A 125 2.75 -4.68 12.67
C THR A 125 2.29 -3.27 13.03
N LYS A 126 1.64 -2.57 12.10
CA LYS A 126 1.23 -1.19 12.30
C LYS A 126 0.00 -0.86 11.47
N VAL A 127 -0.90 -0.08 12.05
CA VAL A 127 -2.05 0.48 11.36
C VAL A 127 -2.05 1.98 11.61
N THR A 128 -2.21 2.77 10.55
CA THR A 128 -2.20 4.23 10.63
C THR A 128 -3.45 4.83 10.01
N LEU A 129 -3.88 5.97 10.56
CA LEU A 129 -5.00 6.76 10.06
C LEU A 129 -4.51 8.16 9.71
N LEU A 130 -4.74 8.59 8.48
CA LEU A 130 -4.48 9.96 8.03
C LEU A 130 -5.66 10.43 7.19
N ASP A 131 -6.29 11.54 7.56
CA ASP A 131 -7.43 12.13 6.83
C ASP A 131 -8.59 11.16 6.55
N GLY A 132 -8.80 10.20 7.45
CA GLY A 132 -9.80 9.14 7.31
C GLY A 132 -9.39 7.98 6.41
N ILE A 133 -8.16 7.97 5.92
CA ILE A 133 -7.56 6.88 5.15
C ILE A 133 -6.79 5.97 6.10
N LEU A 134 -7.24 4.71 6.18
CA LEU A 134 -6.60 3.66 6.94
C LEU A 134 -5.54 2.97 6.08
N GLU A 135 -4.32 2.92 6.58
CA GLU A 135 -3.21 2.16 5.98
C GLU A 135 -2.77 1.05 6.92
N VAL A 136 -2.52 -0.14 6.35
CA VAL A 136 -2.12 -1.34 7.09
C VAL A 136 -0.73 -1.74 6.63
N GLN A 137 0.19 -1.79 7.57
CA GLN A 137 1.58 -2.15 7.35
C GLN A 137 1.87 -3.47 8.06
N GLY A 138 2.73 -4.26 7.42
CA GLY A 138 3.13 -5.55 7.95
C GLY A 138 4.53 -5.91 7.49
N ILE A 139 5.06 -6.94 8.13
CA ILE A 139 6.26 -7.62 7.69
C ILE A 139 5.84 -8.89 6.95
N GLU A 140 6.64 -9.29 5.96
CA GLU A 140 6.46 -10.56 5.28
C GLU A 140 7.81 -11.23 5.00
N THR A 141 7.82 -12.56 4.96
CA THR A 141 8.97 -13.32 4.48
C THR A 141 9.19 -13.03 3.00
N MET A 142 10.38 -13.29 2.47
CA MET A 142 10.64 -13.19 1.03
C MET A 142 10.91 -14.57 0.45
N THR A 143 9.98 -15.06 -0.37
CA THR A 143 10.13 -16.31 -1.15
C THR A 143 9.72 -16.08 -2.60
N SER A 144 10.08 -17.03 -3.46
CA SER A 144 9.63 -17.08 -4.86
C SER A 144 8.57 -18.16 -5.09
N VAL A 145 7.97 -18.72 -4.03
CA VAL A 145 6.96 -19.76 -4.15
C VAL A 145 5.64 -19.12 -4.58
N PRO A 146 5.08 -19.45 -5.75
CA PRO A 146 3.80 -18.88 -6.18
C PRO A 146 2.66 -19.35 -5.28
N VAL A 147 1.64 -18.50 -5.12
CA VAL A 147 0.38 -18.90 -4.49
C VAL A 147 -0.34 -19.93 -5.37
N THR A 148 -0.67 -21.09 -4.81
CA THR A 148 -1.43 -22.15 -5.50
C THR A 148 -2.71 -22.51 -4.74
N ASP A 149 -2.58 -23.11 -3.57
CA ASP A 149 -3.66 -23.67 -2.75
C ASP A 149 -4.05 -22.74 -1.59
N LYS A 150 -3.09 -21.98 -1.06
CA LYS A 150 -3.27 -21.10 0.10
C LYS A 150 -2.50 -19.79 -0.03
N VAL A 151 -3.00 -18.78 0.68
CA VAL A 151 -2.32 -17.50 0.90
C VAL A 151 -1.97 -17.37 2.38
N ALA A 152 -0.92 -16.61 2.72
CA ALA A 152 -0.81 -16.10 4.07
C ALA A 152 -1.79 -14.94 4.23
N LEU A 153 -2.65 -15.02 5.25
CA LEU A 153 -3.61 -14.00 5.64
C LEU A 153 -3.24 -13.52 7.04
N ALA A 154 -3.12 -12.20 7.21
CA ALA A 154 -3.01 -11.57 8.51
C ALA A 154 -4.21 -10.66 8.73
N MET A 155 -4.76 -10.68 9.94
CA MET A 155 -5.90 -9.90 10.39
C MET A 155 -5.56 -9.12 11.65
N ALA A 156 -6.13 -7.93 11.81
CA ALA A 156 -6.00 -7.11 13.01
C ALA A 156 -7.32 -6.42 13.32
N GLU A 157 -7.73 -6.47 14.59
CA GLU A 157 -8.84 -5.67 15.11
C GLU A 157 -8.34 -4.28 15.46
N VAL A 158 -9.00 -3.25 14.90
CA VAL A 158 -8.64 -1.85 15.10
C VAL A 158 -9.88 -1.00 15.35
N PRO A 159 -9.73 0.16 16.05
CA PRO A 159 -10.79 1.13 16.18
C PRO A 159 -11.33 1.59 14.82
N ARG A 160 -12.65 1.68 14.74
CA ARG A 160 -13.39 2.15 13.55
C ARG A 160 -13.49 3.66 13.48
N GLN A 161 -13.34 4.35 14.61
CA GLN A 161 -13.54 5.79 14.72
C GLN A 161 -12.64 6.56 13.74
N GLY A 162 -13.24 7.48 12.99
CA GLY A 162 -12.53 8.33 12.03
C GLY A 162 -12.18 7.66 10.70
N VAL A 163 -12.33 6.34 10.57
CA VAL A 163 -12.03 5.61 9.33
C VAL A 163 -13.13 5.85 8.30
N LYS A 164 -12.75 6.33 7.12
CA LYS A 164 -13.64 6.54 5.97
C LYS A 164 -13.31 5.59 4.83
N THR A 165 -12.02 5.36 4.57
CA THR A 165 -11.54 4.47 3.51
C THR A 165 -10.35 3.66 4.00
N LEU A 166 -10.13 2.50 3.39
CA LEU A 166 -8.93 1.69 3.56
C LEU A 166 -8.14 1.67 2.26
N ARG A 167 -6.83 1.95 2.34
CA ARG A 167 -5.90 1.77 1.22
C ARG A 167 -5.54 0.30 1.07
N ALA A 168 -5.78 -0.25 -0.12
CA ALA A 168 -5.54 -1.64 -0.48
C ALA A 168 -4.68 -1.74 -1.74
N GLY A 169 -3.38 -1.49 -1.58
CA GLY A 169 -2.47 -1.27 -2.72
C GLY A 169 -2.83 0.04 -3.41
N ASP A 170 -3.12 -0.04 -4.70
CA ASP A 170 -3.47 1.13 -5.53
C ASP A 170 -4.97 1.48 -5.48
N LYS A 171 -5.74 0.80 -4.62
CA LYS A 171 -7.20 0.99 -4.49
C LYS A 171 -7.56 1.57 -3.13
N PHE A 172 -8.66 2.30 -3.10
CA PHE A 172 -9.31 2.78 -1.87
C PHE A 172 -10.67 2.10 -1.71
N ILE A 173 -10.89 1.49 -0.56
CA ILE A 173 -12.12 0.75 -0.24
C ILE A 173 -12.91 1.57 0.79
N PRO A 174 -14.10 2.07 0.45
CA PRO A 174 -14.94 2.77 1.43
C PRO A 174 -15.35 1.87 2.59
N VAL A 175 -15.22 2.38 3.80
CA VAL A 175 -15.72 1.73 5.02
C VAL A 175 -17.19 2.08 5.19
N LYS A 176 -18.04 1.05 5.23
CA LYS A 176 -19.51 1.16 5.36
C LYS A 176 -19.92 0.80 6.76
#